data_AF-A0A015KAM5-F1
#
_entry.id   AF-A0A015KAM5-F1
#
_cell.length_a   1.000
_cell.length_b   1.000
_cell.length_c   1.000
_cell.angle_alpha   90.00
_cell.angle_beta   90.00
_cell.angle_gamma   90.00
#
_symmetry.space_group_name_H-M   'P 1'
#
loop_
_entity.id
_entity.type
_entity.pdbx_description
1 polymer ?
#
loop_
_entity_poly.entity_id
_entity_poly.type
_entity_poly.pdbx_seq_one_letter_code
_entity_poly.pdbx_strand_id
1 'polypeptide(L)'
;MTDNNTANDSSENTQDGRTHDLQASDNNNDSTKQEYEDLIKVLKEKDKEIETLKQKTIELENEANTTNYKQEYEDLKKGLEEKDKEIETLKQKTIELENEANTTNYKQEYEDLKKGLEEKDKEIETLKQKTIELENEASKYQYALGAATDTRLSDNDENNPVNLKKDILSLQDSLKDYTVVKGKIDITTSEIQELLKKYGSNTTITEKDQNKLLVKAVLQRHVIEQICEYAKEYFDNPDKHQKYPNNKKFRKKTRWN
;
A
#
# COMPACT_ATOMS: atom_id res chain seq x y z
N MET A 1 -178.62 59.04 -51.89
CA MET A 1 -178.66 59.43 -53.32
C MET A 1 -177.50 58.71 -54.00
N THR A 2 -177.78 57.96 -55.07
CA THR A 2 -176.87 57.54 -56.18
C THR A 2 -175.47 56.98 -55.82
N ASP A 3 -175.22 55.65 -55.84
CA ASP A 3 -174.78 54.80 -57.00
C ASP A 3 -173.23 54.70 -57.10
N ASN A 4 -172.51 53.66 -57.59
CA ASN A 4 -172.75 52.33 -58.21
C ASN A 4 -171.70 51.31 -57.63
N ASN A 5 -171.90 49.98 -57.51
CA ASN A 5 -171.77 48.87 -58.50
C ASN A 5 -170.33 48.65 -59.08
N THR A 6 -169.70 47.45 -59.21
CA THR A 6 -170.01 46.04 -58.85
C THR A 6 -168.74 45.14 -58.93
N ALA A 7 -168.68 44.00 -58.19
CA ALA A 7 -168.09 42.65 -58.50
C ALA A 7 -166.71 42.43 -59.23
N ASN A 8 -166.06 41.25 -59.25
CA ASN A 8 -165.86 40.11 -58.31
C ASN A 8 -164.79 39.12 -58.89
N ASP A 9 -164.06 38.41 -58.02
CA ASP A 9 -163.42 37.05 -58.15
C ASP A 9 -162.05 36.71 -58.84
N SER A 10 -161.31 35.82 -58.14
CA SER A 10 -160.35 34.73 -58.51
C SER A 10 -159.04 34.97 -59.34
N SER A 11 -157.83 34.73 -58.78
CA SER A 11 -157.16 33.39 -58.61
C SER A 11 -155.66 33.38 -58.16
N GLU A 12 -155.30 32.39 -57.32
CA GLU A 12 -154.03 31.61 -57.10
C GLU A 12 -152.55 32.16 -56.95
N ASN A 13 -151.95 31.80 -55.79
CA ASN A 13 -150.66 31.08 -55.53
C ASN A 13 -149.24 31.68 -55.75
N THR A 14 -148.31 31.52 -54.76
CA THR A 14 -147.06 30.67 -54.79
C THR A 14 -145.98 31.05 -53.71
N GLN A 15 -145.46 30.04 -52.99
CA GLN A 15 -144.21 29.83 -52.17
C GLN A 15 -143.29 31.02 -51.75
N ASP A 16 -142.76 31.15 -50.53
CA ASP A 16 -141.96 30.26 -49.63
C ASP A 16 -140.47 30.07 -50.01
N GLY A 17 -139.56 30.24 -49.02
CA GLY A 17 -138.10 30.05 -49.14
C GLY A 17 -137.21 31.21 -48.65
N ARG A 18 -137.04 31.43 -47.32
CA ARG A 18 -136.07 32.46 -46.82
C ARG A 18 -135.47 32.32 -45.40
N THR A 19 -135.43 31.13 -44.80
CA THR A 19 -135.03 30.95 -43.38
C THR A 19 -133.79 30.09 -43.14
N HIS A 20 -133.04 29.68 -44.17
CA HIS A 20 -131.96 28.68 -44.01
C HIS A 20 -130.51 29.24 -44.03
N ASP A 21 -130.29 30.50 -44.43
CA ASP A 21 -128.93 31.03 -44.69
C ASP A 21 -128.22 31.66 -43.46
N LEU A 22 -128.95 32.01 -42.40
CA LEU A 22 -128.36 32.77 -41.28
C LEU A 22 -127.58 31.92 -40.26
N GLN A 23 -127.81 30.59 -40.17
CA GLN A 23 -127.09 29.72 -39.22
C GLN A 23 -125.76 29.17 -39.76
N ALA A 24 -125.47 29.27 -41.06
CA ALA A 24 -124.24 28.76 -41.65
C ALA A 24 -123.04 29.72 -41.54
N SER A 25 -123.29 31.02 -41.33
CA SER A 25 -122.23 32.03 -41.27
C SER A 25 -121.54 32.12 -39.91
N ASP A 26 -122.27 31.91 -38.80
CA ASP A 26 -121.69 32.00 -37.45
C ASP A 26 -120.81 30.79 -37.09
N ASN A 27 -121.21 29.57 -37.47
CA ASN A 27 -120.44 28.35 -37.22
C ASN A 27 -119.05 28.35 -37.90
N ASN A 28 -118.91 28.97 -39.08
CA ASN A 28 -117.61 29.08 -39.76
C ASN A 28 -116.66 30.08 -39.08
N ASN A 29 -117.20 31.10 -38.41
CA ASN A 29 -116.41 32.12 -37.72
C ASN A 29 -115.83 31.60 -36.39
N ASP A 30 -116.57 30.76 -35.66
CA ASP A 30 -116.09 30.15 -34.41
C ASP A 30 -115.04 29.05 -34.67
N SER A 31 -115.23 28.24 -35.73
CA SER A 31 -114.25 27.23 -36.17
C SER A 31 -112.90 27.85 -36.56
N THR A 32 -112.92 28.92 -37.37
CA THR A 32 -111.68 29.59 -37.81
C THR A 32 -110.98 30.34 -36.68
N LYS A 33 -111.72 30.82 -35.68
CA LYS A 33 -111.15 31.40 -34.45
C LYS A 33 -110.41 30.35 -33.61
N GLN A 34 -111.00 29.17 -33.43
CA GLN A 34 -110.38 28.07 -32.68
C GLN A 34 -109.04 27.63 -33.32
N GLU A 35 -109.01 27.46 -34.65
CA GLU A 35 -107.78 27.17 -35.41
C GLU A 35 -106.68 28.24 -35.19
N TYR A 36 -107.07 29.52 -35.09
CA TYR A 36 -106.14 30.63 -34.85
C TYR A 36 -105.56 30.62 -33.42
N GLU A 37 -106.39 30.27 -32.42
CA GLU A 37 -105.93 30.12 -31.03
C GLU A 37 -104.97 28.93 -30.87
N ASP A 38 -105.25 27.81 -31.53
CA ASP A 38 -104.36 26.65 -31.56
C ASP A 38 -103.03 26.94 -32.30
N LEU A 39 -103.06 27.69 -33.41
CA LEU A 39 -101.85 28.14 -34.10
C LEU A 39 -100.98 29.07 -33.24
N ILE A 40 -101.60 30.00 -32.49
CA ILE A 40 -100.90 30.86 -31.52
C ILE A 40 -100.25 30.04 -30.40
N LYS A 41 -100.91 28.96 -29.95
CA LYS A 41 -100.35 28.05 -28.94
C LYS A 41 -99.12 27.30 -29.47
N VAL A 42 -99.20 26.75 -30.69
CA VAL A 42 -98.07 26.10 -31.36
C VAL A 42 -96.91 27.07 -31.56
N LEU A 43 -97.17 28.31 -31.98
CA LEU A 43 -96.13 29.35 -32.10
C LEU A 43 -95.43 29.62 -30.76
N LYS A 44 -96.16 29.78 -29.66
CA LYS A 44 -95.58 29.97 -28.32
C LYS A 44 -94.78 28.77 -27.83
N GLU A 45 -95.14 27.55 -28.23
CA GLU A 45 -94.37 26.34 -27.93
C GLU A 45 -93.09 26.29 -28.79
N LYS A 46 -93.16 26.69 -30.06
CA LYS A 46 -92.00 26.80 -30.96
C LYS A 46 -91.03 27.92 -30.55
N ASP A 47 -91.52 29.05 -30.06
CA ASP A 47 -90.65 30.12 -29.52
C ASP A 47 -89.87 29.65 -28.29
N LYS A 48 -90.50 28.87 -27.39
CA LYS A 48 -89.81 28.24 -26.25
C LYS A 48 -88.80 27.18 -26.68
N GLU A 49 -89.11 26.40 -27.72
CA GLU A 49 -88.19 25.43 -28.30
C GLU A 49 -86.98 26.13 -28.94
N ILE A 50 -87.20 27.22 -29.67
CA ILE A 50 -86.14 28.08 -30.23
C ILE A 50 -85.25 28.65 -29.12
N GLU A 51 -85.83 29.16 -28.03
CA GLU A 51 -85.04 29.75 -26.94
C GLU A 51 -84.22 28.72 -26.15
N THR A 52 -84.78 27.53 -25.91
CA THR A 52 -84.02 26.43 -25.28
C THR A 52 -82.92 25.88 -26.22
N LEU A 53 -83.16 25.84 -27.53
CA LEU A 53 -82.12 25.50 -28.51
C LEU A 53 -80.99 26.53 -28.55
N LYS A 54 -81.28 27.85 -28.57
CA LYS A 54 -80.25 28.91 -28.49
C LYS A 54 -79.38 28.77 -27.24
N GLN A 55 -80.01 28.59 -26.08
CA GLN A 55 -79.29 28.42 -24.81
C GLN A 55 -78.34 27.22 -24.87
N LYS A 56 -78.81 26.09 -25.42
CA LYS A 56 -77.98 24.90 -25.62
C LYS A 56 -76.87 25.10 -26.65
N THR A 57 -77.09 25.90 -27.71
CA THR A 57 -76.04 26.28 -28.66
C THR A 57 -74.94 27.10 -27.97
N ILE A 58 -75.32 28.08 -27.13
CA ILE A 58 -74.36 28.90 -26.35
C ILE A 58 -73.56 28.02 -25.37
N GLU A 59 -74.20 27.06 -24.70
CA GLU A 59 -73.50 26.13 -23.80
C GLU A 59 -72.50 25.23 -24.55
N LEU A 60 -72.91 24.64 -25.68
CA LEU A 60 -72.02 23.83 -26.52
C LEU A 60 -70.88 24.65 -27.16
N GLU A 61 -71.14 25.91 -27.52
CA GLU A 61 -70.12 26.81 -28.07
C GLU A 61 -69.11 27.22 -26.99
N ASN A 62 -69.54 27.39 -25.73
CA ASN A 62 -68.63 27.62 -24.60
C ASN A 62 -67.82 26.36 -24.24
N GLU A 63 -68.42 25.17 -24.29
CA GLU A 63 -67.73 23.89 -24.06
C GLU A 63 -66.70 23.59 -25.17
N ALA A 64 -67.01 23.94 -26.43
CA ALA A 64 -66.09 23.85 -27.56
C ALA A 64 -64.98 24.92 -27.53
N ASN A 65 -65.20 26.07 -26.87
CA ASN A 65 -64.24 27.18 -26.78
C ASN A 65 -63.06 26.93 -25.81
N THR A 66 -62.30 25.87 -26.11
CA THR A 66 -60.86 25.95 -26.43
C THR A 66 -59.93 26.56 -25.36
N THR A 67 -60.36 26.65 -24.09
CA THR A 67 -59.49 27.15 -23.01
C THR A 67 -58.57 26.05 -22.48
N ASN A 68 -59.09 24.82 -22.30
CA ASN A 68 -58.32 23.71 -21.72
C ASN A 68 -57.25 23.15 -22.69
N TYR A 69 -57.65 22.73 -23.91
CA TYR A 69 -56.72 22.14 -24.88
C TYR A 69 -55.59 23.07 -25.32
N LYS A 70 -55.83 24.39 -25.37
CA LYS A 70 -54.80 25.37 -25.73
C LYS A 70 -53.77 25.55 -24.61
N GLN A 71 -54.21 25.52 -23.36
CA GLN A 71 -53.33 25.56 -22.19
C GLN A 71 -52.50 24.27 -22.09
N GLU A 72 -53.15 23.10 -22.20
CA GLU A 72 -52.46 21.80 -22.24
C GLU A 72 -51.39 21.75 -23.35
N TYR A 73 -51.67 22.29 -24.54
CA TYR A 73 -50.71 22.33 -25.63
C TYR A 73 -49.48 23.21 -25.34
N GLU A 74 -49.67 24.42 -24.80
CA GLU A 74 -48.53 25.30 -24.44
C GLU A 74 -47.72 24.74 -23.26
N ASP A 75 -48.36 24.11 -22.27
CA ASP A 75 -47.67 23.44 -21.16
C ASP A 75 -46.86 22.23 -21.64
N LEU A 76 -47.43 21.41 -22.55
CA LEU A 76 -46.74 20.28 -23.16
C LEU A 76 -45.54 20.73 -24.01
N LYS A 77 -45.71 21.80 -24.80
CA LYS A 77 -44.66 22.42 -25.62
C LYS A 77 -43.53 23.00 -24.76
N LYS A 78 -43.85 23.68 -23.66
CA LYS A 78 -42.86 24.18 -22.71
C LYS A 78 -42.10 23.03 -22.04
N GLY A 79 -42.79 21.96 -21.65
CA GLY A 79 -42.16 20.74 -21.14
C GLY A 79 -41.22 20.08 -22.16
N LEU A 80 -41.56 20.13 -23.46
CA LEU A 80 -40.69 19.68 -24.55
C LEU A 80 -39.42 20.53 -24.65
N GLU A 81 -39.55 21.86 -24.66
CA GLU A 81 -38.40 22.79 -24.70
C GLU A 81 -37.48 22.66 -23.47
N GLU A 82 -38.03 22.36 -22.29
CA GLU A 82 -37.25 22.06 -21.08
C GLU A 82 -36.50 20.72 -21.20
N LYS A 83 -37.14 19.69 -21.78
CA LYS A 83 -36.51 18.39 -22.05
C LYS A 83 -35.42 18.46 -23.12
N ASP A 84 -35.61 19.25 -24.18
CA ASP A 84 -34.58 19.46 -25.21
C ASP A 84 -33.34 20.15 -24.62
N LYS A 85 -33.52 21.14 -23.73
CA LYS A 85 -32.41 21.78 -22.99
C LYS A 85 -31.70 20.77 -22.08
N GLU A 86 -32.44 19.94 -21.35
CA GLU A 86 -31.87 18.88 -20.50
C GLU A 86 -31.04 17.89 -21.33
N ILE A 87 -31.58 17.40 -22.46
CA ILE A 87 -30.88 16.53 -23.41
C ILE A 87 -29.57 17.16 -23.90
N GLU A 88 -29.59 18.43 -24.28
CA GLU A 88 -28.39 19.09 -24.80
C GLU A 88 -27.30 19.28 -23.72
N THR A 89 -27.69 19.60 -22.48
CA THR A 89 -26.74 19.63 -21.35
C THR A 89 -26.15 18.25 -21.04
N LEU A 90 -26.93 17.18 -21.17
CA LEU A 90 -26.47 15.81 -20.98
C LEU A 90 -25.51 15.35 -22.08
N LYS A 91 -25.77 15.73 -23.35
CA LYS A 91 -24.81 15.50 -24.46
C LYS A 91 -23.49 16.20 -24.21
N GLN A 92 -23.52 17.48 -23.86
CA GLN A 92 -22.31 18.26 -23.61
C GLN A 92 -21.46 17.65 -22.49
N LYS A 93 -22.10 17.25 -21.37
CA LYS A 93 -21.43 16.56 -20.27
C LYS A 93 -20.87 15.18 -20.67
N THR A 94 -21.54 14.48 -21.58
CA THR A 94 -21.06 13.19 -22.11
C THR A 94 -19.79 13.38 -22.93
N ILE A 95 -19.75 14.39 -23.79
CA ILE A 95 -18.58 14.76 -24.59
C ILE A 95 -17.40 15.17 -23.70
N GLU A 96 -17.66 15.94 -22.63
CA GLU A 96 -16.62 16.32 -21.66
C GLU A 96 -16.01 15.11 -20.94
N LEU A 97 -16.84 14.18 -20.45
CA LEU A 97 -16.37 12.95 -19.80
C LEU A 97 -15.62 12.01 -20.76
N GLU A 98 -16.07 11.90 -22.02
CA GLU A 98 -15.39 11.12 -23.05
C GLU A 98 -14.04 11.73 -23.42
N ASN A 99 -13.94 13.06 -23.50
CA ASN A 99 -12.67 13.76 -23.69
C ASN A 99 -11.72 13.60 -22.49
N GLU A 100 -12.22 13.67 -21.25
CA GLU A 100 -11.41 13.47 -20.04
C GLU A 100 -10.84 12.04 -19.97
N ALA A 101 -11.66 11.04 -20.28
CA ALA A 101 -11.26 9.63 -20.38
C ALA A 101 -10.25 9.36 -21.52
N ASN A 102 -10.38 10.06 -22.66
CA ASN A 102 -9.42 9.94 -23.77
C ASN A 102 -8.12 10.75 -23.55
N THR A 103 -8.17 11.82 -22.75
CA THR A 103 -6.99 12.65 -22.43
C THR A 103 -6.11 11.97 -21.36
N THR A 104 -6.72 11.21 -20.46
CA THR A 104 -6.01 10.46 -19.41
C THR A 104 -5.35 9.20 -19.97
N ASN A 105 -4.15 9.38 -20.53
CA ASN A 105 -3.32 8.31 -21.08
C ASN A 105 -2.64 7.45 -19.98
N TYR A 106 -3.44 6.98 -19.01
CA TYR A 106 -3.01 6.14 -17.90
C TYR A 106 -2.26 4.88 -18.36
N LYS A 107 -2.55 4.39 -19.57
CA LYS A 107 -1.86 3.23 -20.15
C LYS A 107 -0.39 3.54 -20.48
N GLN A 108 -0.10 4.72 -21.02
CA GLN A 108 1.28 5.14 -21.30
C GLN A 108 2.02 5.42 -19.99
N GLU A 109 1.41 6.17 -19.07
CA GLU A 109 2.00 6.42 -17.74
C GLU A 109 2.32 5.12 -16.99
N TYR A 110 1.44 4.12 -17.07
CA TYR A 110 1.66 2.80 -16.47
C TYR A 110 2.84 2.05 -17.10
N GLU A 111 2.94 2.00 -18.44
CA GLU A 111 4.06 1.33 -19.10
C GLU A 111 5.40 2.08 -18.88
N ASP A 112 5.40 3.41 -18.85
CA ASP A 112 6.58 4.22 -18.54
C ASP A 112 7.03 4.02 -17.09
N LEU A 113 6.11 3.99 -16.13
CA LEU A 113 6.40 3.71 -14.72
C LEU A 113 6.92 2.29 -14.51
N LYS A 114 6.31 1.30 -15.17
CA LYS A 114 6.74 -0.10 -15.16
C LYS A 114 8.14 -0.28 -15.76
N LYS A 115 8.43 0.38 -16.88
CA LYS A 115 9.77 0.39 -17.48
C LYS A 115 10.81 1.02 -16.54
N GLY A 116 10.47 2.14 -15.90
CA GLY A 116 11.33 2.77 -14.88
C GLY A 116 11.61 1.86 -13.69
N LEU A 117 10.64 1.05 -13.26
CA LEU A 117 10.82 0.04 -12.22
C LEU A 117 11.81 -1.06 -12.67
N GLU A 118 11.63 -1.62 -13.87
CA GLU A 118 12.53 -2.65 -14.42
C GLU A 118 13.97 -2.15 -14.63
N GLU A 119 14.16 -0.86 -14.94
CA GLU A 119 15.48 -0.23 -15.02
C GLU A 119 16.13 -0.08 -13.63
N LYS A 120 15.33 0.29 -12.60
CA LYS A 120 15.80 0.42 -11.22
C LYS A 120 16.17 -0.93 -10.59
N ASP A 121 15.41 -1.99 -10.86
CA ASP A 121 15.76 -3.34 -10.39
C ASP A 121 17.10 -3.83 -10.97
N LYS A 122 17.37 -3.56 -12.25
CA LYS A 122 18.67 -3.87 -12.90
C LYS A 122 19.82 -3.07 -12.28
N GLU A 123 19.59 -1.79 -11.96
CA GLU A 123 20.58 -0.95 -11.27
C GLU A 123 20.89 -1.51 -9.87
N ILE A 124 19.87 -1.91 -9.11
CA ILE A 124 20.00 -2.51 -7.77
C ILE A 124 20.82 -3.80 -7.82
N GLU A 125 20.52 -4.74 -8.73
CA GLU A 125 21.29 -5.98 -8.86
C GLU A 125 22.75 -5.73 -9.26
N THR A 126 22.99 -4.76 -10.15
CA THR A 126 24.35 -4.36 -10.54
C THR A 126 25.14 -3.79 -9.35
N LEU A 127 24.49 -2.98 -8.50
CA LEU A 127 25.10 -2.41 -7.30
C LEU A 127 25.37 -3.48 -6.21
N LYS A 128 24.46 -4.46 -6.02
CA LYS A 128 24.69 -5.61 -5.13
C LYS A 128 25.92 -6.40 -5.56
N GLN A 129 26.00 -6.76 -6.84
CA GLN A 129 27.12 -7.53 -7.39
C GLN A 129 28.46 -6.80 -7.18
N LYS A 130 28.50 -5.50 -7.47
CA LYS A 130 29.69 -4.66 -7.24
C LYS A 130 30.07 -4.55 -5.75
N THR A 131 29.09 -4.56 -4.84
CA THR A 131 29.34 -4.54 -3.39
C THR A 131 30.03 -5.83 -2.95
N ILE A 132 29.52 -6.99 -3.40
CA ILE A 132 30.13 -8.31 -3.15
C ILE A 132 31.56 -8.37 -3.69
N GLU A 133 31.82 -7.82 -4.87
CA GLU A 133 33.18 -7.77 -5.44
C GLU A 133 34.14 -6.94 -4.58
N LEU A 134 33.72 -5.76 -4.11
CA LEU A 134 34.51 -4.89 -3.24
C LEU A 134 34.75 -5.51 -1.85
N GLU A 135 33.77 -6.19 -1.26
CA GLU A 135 33.92 -6.92 0.01
C GLU A 135 34.94 -8.07 -0.13
N ASN A 136 34.89 -8.80 -1.24
CA ASN A 136 35.87 -9.84 -1.56
C ASN A 136 37.28 -9.28 -1.78
N GLU A 137 37.41 -8.11 -2.42
CA GLU A 137 38.71 -7.46 -2.61
C GLU A 137 39.28 -6.94 -1.28
N ALA A 138 38.47 -6.25 -0.48
CA ALA A 138 38.85 -5.78 0.86
C ALA A 138 39.28 -6.94 1.77
N SER A 139 38.56 -8.06 1.74
CA SER A 139 38.90 -9.28 2.49
C SER A 139 40.27 -9.86 2.07
N LYS A 140 40.57 -9.88 0.76
CA LYS A 140 41.88 -10.31 0.24
C LYS A 140 43.01 -9.39 0.71
N TYR A 141 42.82 -8.06 0.68
CA TYR A 141 43.82 -7.12 1.16
C TYR A 141 44.03 -7.23 2.68
N GLN A 142 42.96 -7.38 3.47
CA GLN A 142 43.07 -7.60 4.91
C GLN A 142 43.81 -8.89 5.25
N TYR A 143 43.53 -9.99 4.52
CA TYR A 143 44.26 -11.24 4.67
C TYR A 143 45.74 -11.10 4.32
N ALA A 144 46.06 -10.48 3.18
CA ALA A 144 47.44 -10.27 2.75
C ALA A 144 48.21 -9.34 3.70
N LEU A 145 47.56 -8.28 4.20
CA LEU A 145 48.14 -7.37 5.18
C LEU A 145 48.37 -8.10 6.51
N GLY A 146 47.41 -8.90 6.98
CA GLY A 146 47.57 -9.74 8.16
C GLY A 146 48.77 -10.68 8.03
N ALA A 147 48.86 -11.42 6.92
CA ALA A 147 49.98 -12.32 6.66
C ALA A 147 51.35 -11.61 6.53
N ALA A 148 51.38 -10.35 6.07
CA ALA A 148 52.60 -9.55 5.96
C ALA A 148 52.97 -8.80 7.26
N THR A 149 52.01 -8.55 8.15
CA THR A 149 52.19 -7.83 9.42
C THR A 149 52.23 -8.74 10.64
N ASP A 150 51.97 -10.05 10.47
CA ASP A 150 52.12 -11.02 11.56
C ASP A 150 53.59 -11.24 11.90
N THR A 151 54.07 -10.45 12.86
CA THR A 151 55.40 -10.58 13.46
C THR A 151 55.45 -11.63 14.57
N ARG A 152 54.35 -12.36 14.82
CA ARG A 152 54.35 -13.45 15.79
C ARG A 152 55.04 -14.65 15.15
N LEU A 153 56.04 -15.17 15.85
CA LEU A 153 56.59 -16.47 15.54
C LEU A 153 55.48 -17.53 15.64
N SER A 154 55.47 -18.50 14.73
CA SER A 154 54.49 -19.58 14.72
C SER A 154 54.43 -20.30 16.07
N ASP A 155 53.29 -20.88 16.44
CA ASP A 155 53.21 -21.68 17.67
C ASP A 155 54.21 -22.84 17.69
N ASN A 156 54.57 -23.35 16.50
CA ASN A 156 55.58 -24.38 16.28
C ASN A 156 57.02 -23.83 16.10
N ASP A 157 57.26 -22.53 16.25
CA ASP A 157 58.59 -21.95 16.21
C ASP A 157 59.37 -22.31 17.48
N GLU A 158 60.62 -22.75 17.32
CA GLU A 158 61.50 -23.12 18.43
C GLU A 158 61.77 -21.92 19.35
N ASN A 159 61.82 -20.70 18.79
CA ASN A 159 61.99 -19.43 19.51
C ASN A 159 60.66 -18.80 19.99
N ASN A 160 59.52 -19.50 19.90
CA ASN A 160 58.26 -19.05 20.47
C ASN A 160 58.43 -18.78 22.00
N PRO A 161 58.07 -17.59 22.53
CA PRO A 161 58.13 -17.28 23.96
C PRO A 161 57.42 -18.30 24.87
N VAL A 162 56.42 -19.02 24.35
CA VAL A 162 55.74 -20.12 25.05
C VAL A 162 56.68 -21.30 25.33
N ASN A 163 57.64 -21.60 24.45
CA ASN A 163 58.60 -22.69 24.62
C ASN A 163 59.68 -22.32 25.64
N LEU A 164 60.28 -21.13 25.54
CA LEU A 164 61.18 -20.60 26.58
C LEU A 164 60.55 -20.65 27.99
N LYS A 165 59.26 -20.34 28.11
CA LYS A 165 58.53 -20.45 29.38
C LYS A 165 58.45 -21.90 29.89
N LYS A 166 58.22 -22.89 29.01
CA LYS A 166 58.21 -24.32 29.38
C LYS A 166 59.60 -24.77 29.83
N ASP A 167 60.64 -24.36 29.12
CA ASP A 167 62.02 -24.76 29.42
C ASP A 167 62.51 -24.20 30.76
N ILE A 168 62.17 -22.94 31.08
CA ILE A 168 62.43 -22.34 32.40
C ILE A 168 61.73 -23.12 33.51
N LEU A 169 60.47 -23.55 33.31
CA LEU A 169 59.74 -24.36 34.29
C LEU A 169 60.35 -25.76 34.45
N SER A 170 60.73 -26.41 33.34
CA SER A 170 61.39 -27.72 33.36
C SER A 170 62.75 -27.67 34.06
N LEU A 171 63.53 -26.60 33.83
CA LEU A 171 64.79 -26.34 34.54
C LEU A 171 64.53 -26.08 36.04
N GLN A 172 63.50 -25.31 36.40
CA GLN A 172 63.14 -25.06 37.79
C GLN A 172 62.83 -26.36 38.55
N ASP A 173 62.02 -27.26 37.97
CA ASP A 173 61.71 -28.54 38.59
C ASP A 173 62.94 -29.47 38.63
N SER A 174 63.75 -29.51 37.57
CA SER A 174 65.01 -30.28 37.54
C SER A 174 66.00 -29.82 38.62
N LEU A 175 66.18 -28.50 38.79
CA LEU A 175 67.00 -27.91 39.85
C LEU A 175 66.40 -28.17 41.25
N LYS A 176 65.08 -28.14 41.37
CA LYS A 176 64.36 -28.41 42.61
C LYS A 176 64.56 -29.85 43.06
N ASP A 177 64.67 -30.82 42.14
CA ASP A 177 64.85 -32.24 42.45
C ASP A 177 66.34 -32.61 42.63
N TYR A 178 67.23 -32.10 41.78
CA TYR A 178 68.69 -32.33 41.88
C TYR A 178 69.28 -31.88 43.24
N THR A 179 68.74 -30.81 43.81
CA THR A 179 69.24 -30.21 45.07
C THR A 179 68.48 -30.69 46.32
N VAL A 180 67.72 -31.78 46.24
CA VAL A 180 66.97 -32.32 47.38
C VAL A 180 67.89 -33.06 48.37
N VAL A 181 68.13 -32.43 49.51
CA VAL A 181 68.79 -33.05 50.67
C VAL A 181 67.83 -33.98 51.44
N LYS A 182 67.52 -35.16 50.87
CA LYS A 182 66.73 -36.23 51.51
C LYS A 182 67.49 -37.57 51.46
N GLY A 183 67.35 -38.36 52.53
CA GLY A 183 68.01 -39.67 52.67
C GLY A 183 69.41 -39.56 53.31
N LYS A 184 70.18 -40.65 53.23
CA LYS A 184 71.59 -40.71 53.64
C LYS A 184 72.46 -40.20 52.49
N ILE A 185 72.42 -38.89 52.25
CA ILE A 185 73.33 -38.21 51.32
C ILE A 185 74.37 -37.49 52.17
N ASP A 186 75.62 -37.93 52.09
CA ASP A 186 76.73 -37.33 52.82
C ASP A 186 77.13 -36.02 52.11
N ILE A 187 76.67 -34.89 52.64
CA ILE A 187 77.03 -33.56 52.12
C ILE A 187 78.23 -33.03 52.89
N THR A 188 79.32 -32.78 52.16
CA THR A 188 80.54 -32.16 52.66
C THR A 188 80.25 -30.75 53.20
N THR A 189 80.08 -30.63 54.51
CA THR A 189 79.64 -29.38 55.13
C THR A 189 80.68 -28.25 54.98
N SER A 190 81.97 -28.57 54.85
CA SER A 190 83.04 -27.60 54.55
C SER A 190 82.90 -26.97 53.16
N GLU A 191 82.58 -27.73 52.12
CA GLU A 191 82.39 -27.22 50.75
C GLU A 191 81.18 -26.27 50.68
N ILE A 192 80.07 -26.61 51.35
CA ILE A 192 78.92 -25.70 51.47
C ILE A 192 79.29 -24.42 52.22
N GLN A 193 80.13 -24.51 53.26
CA GLN A 193 80.60 -23.35 54.01
C GLN A 193 81.52 -22.44 53.17
N GLU A 194 82.28 -22.99 52.23
CA GLU A 194 83.06 -22.23 51.24
C GLU A 194 82.16 -21.57 50.21
N LEU A 195 81.15 -22.27 49.67
CA LEU A 195 80.15 -21.69 48.77
C LEU A 195 79.36 -20.56 49.44
N LEU A 196 78.97 -20.72 50.70
CA LEU A 196 78.32 -19.65 51.49
C LEU A 196 79.20 -18.40 51.57
N LYS A 197 80.49 -18.56 51.86
CA LYS A 197 81.46 -17.44 51.88
C LYS A 197 81.63 -16.82 50.49
N LYS A 198 81.75 -17.61 49.41
CA LYS A 198 81.76 -17.14 48.01
C LYS A 198 80.55 -16.26 47.70
N TYR A 199 79.39 -16.60 48.25
CA TYR A 199 78.13 -15.88 48.06
C TYR A 199 77.86 -14.76 49.09
N GLY A 200 78.85 -14.43 49.94
CA GLY A 200 78.74 -13.33 50.91
C GLY A 200 77.91 -13.64 52.16
N SER A 201 77.63 -14.91 52.45
CA SER A 201 76.91 -15.33 53.65
C SER A 201 77.86 -15.68 54.79
N ASN A 202 77.57 -15.13 55.97
CA ASN A 202 78.27 -15.41 57.23
C ASN A 202 77.59 -16.53 58.06
N THR A 203 76.57 -17.21 57.52
CA THR A 203 75.88 -18.30 58.24
C THR A 203 76.81 -19.50 58.39
N THR A 204 76.99 -19.99 59.62
CA THR A 204 77.71 -21.24 59.91
C THR A 204 76.74 -22.41 59.86
N ILE A 205 77.01 -23.40 58.99
CA ILE A 205 76.28 -24.67 58.96
C ILE A 205 77.03 -25.70 59.81
N THR A 206 76.30 -26.53 60.56
CA THR A 206 76.88 -27.60 61.38
C THR A 206 76.29 -28.96 61.01
N GLU A 207 76.98 -30.05 61.32
CA GLU A 207 76.46 -31.41 61.07
C GLU A 207 75.15 -31.71 61.82
N LYS A 208 74.90 -31.02 62.95
CA LYS A 208 73.70 -31.20 63.78
C LYS A 208 72.52 -30.36 63.31
N ASP A 209 72.76 -29.13 62.87
CA ASP A 209 71.79 -28.31 62.16
C ASP A 209 72.37 -27.88 60.81
N GLN A 210 72.07 -28.70 59.81
CA GLN A 210 72.52 -28.48 58.45
C GLN A 210 71.73 -27.38 57.73
N ASN A 211 70.68 -26.80 58.32
CA ASN A 211 69.75 -25.86 57.65
C ASN A 211 69.47 -26.24 56.18
N LYS A 212 68.76 -27.37 55.99
CA LYS A 212 68.58 -28.01 54.67
C LYS A 212 67.96 -27.12 53.60
N LEU A 213 67.20 -26.10 54.00
CA LEU A 213 66.65 -25.09 53.09
C LEU A 213 67.75 -24.15 52.56
N LEU A 214 68.68 -23.72 53.42
CA LEU A 214 69.83 -22.92 53.02
C LEU A 214 70.80 -23.73 52.14
N VAL A 215 71.13 -24.97 52.51
CA VAL A 215 71.96 -25.87 51.68
C VAL A 215 71.35 -26.03 50.29
N LYS A 216 70.04 -26.29 50.22
CA LYS A 216 69.32 -26.39 48.96
C LYS A 216 69.46 -25.11 48.13
N ALA A 217 69.21 -23.94 48.71
CA ALA A 217 69.32 -22.67 47.99
C ALA A 217 70.75 -22.38 47.49
N VAL A 218 71.77 -22.69 48.30
CA VAL A 218 73.20 -22.53 47.95
C VAL A 218 73.57 -23.45 46.78
N LEU A 219 73.13 -24.71 46.80
CA LEU A 219 73.34 -25.66 45.72
C LEU A 219 72.59 -25.24 44.44
N GLN A 220 71.34 -24.78 44.55
CA GLN A 220 70.57 -24.28 43.39
C GLN A 220 71.27 -23.10 42.73
N ARG A 221 71.72 -22.11 43.53
CA ARG A 221 72.50 -20.98 43.03
C ARG A 221 73.78 -21.44 42.34
N HIS A 222 74.52 -22.38 42.95
CA HIS A 222 75.78 -22.86 42.38
C HIS A 222 75.57 -23.53 41.02
N VAL A 223 74.56 -24.40 40.89
CA VAL A 223 74.25 -25.05 39.60
C VAL A 223 73.81 -24.04 38.55
N ILE A 224 73.03 -23.01 38.92
CA ILE A 224 72.67 -21.92 37.99
C ILE A 224 73.92 -21.13 37.54
N GLU A 225 74.83 -20.78 38.45
CA GLU A 225 76.10 -20.12 38.08
C GLU A 225 76.90 -20.98 37.09
N GLN A 226 77.02 -22.29 37.33
CA GLN A 226 77.68 -23.22 36.40
C GLN A 226 76.99 -23.30 35.04
N ILE A 227 75.66 -23.39 34.99
CA ILE A 227 74.90 -23.37 33.72
C ILE A 227 75.16 -22.06 32.95
N CYS A 228 75.20 -20.92 33.64
CA CYS A 228 75.49 -19.63 33.03
C CYS A 228 76.95 -19.53 32.54
N GLU A 229 77.92 -20.14 33.23
CA GLU A 229 79.32 -20.20 32.80
C GLU A 229 79.46 -21.07 31.54
N TYR A 230 78.90 -22.28 31.52
CA TYR A 230 78.88 -23.14 30.33
C TYR A 230 78.15 -22.49 29.14
N ALA A 231 77.03 -21.81 29.38
CA ALA A 231 76.29 -21.11 28.32
C ALA A 231 77.13 -19.97 27.72
N LYS A 232 77.84 -19.19 28.54
CA LYS A 232 78.78 -18.16 28.04
C LYS A 232 79.89 -18.77 27.20
N GLU A 233 80.56 -19.81 27.69
CA GLU A 233 81.63 -20.47 26.93
C GLU A 233 81.12 -20.99 25.57
N TYR A 234 79.92 -21.58 25.55
CA TYR A 234 79.27 -22.06 24.34
C TYR A 234 78.98 -20.94 23.33
N PHE A 235 78.43 -19.80 23.79
CA PHE A 235 78.11 -18.67 22.91
C PHE A 235 79.35 -17.87 22.47
N ASP A 236 80.38 -17.78 23.32
CA ASP A 236 81.65 -17.09 23.02
C ASP A 236 82.58 -17.93 22.13
N ASN A 237 82.42 -19.26 22.09
CA ASN A 237 83.17 -20.18 21.23
C ASN A 237 82.29 -21.27 20.61
N PRO A 238 81.35 -20.93 19.69
CA PRO A 238 80.44 -21.89 19.09
C PRO A 238 81.15 -23.04 18.34
N ASP A 239 82.33 -22.77 17.78
CA ASP A 239 83.11 -23.77 17.03
C ASP A 239 83.75 -24.85 17.93
N LYS A 240 84.01 -24.57 19.22
CA LYS A 240 84.61 -25.55 20.15
C LYS A 240 83.66 -26.71 20.47
N HIS A 241 82.36 -26.47 20.41
CA HIS A 241 81.32 -27.43 20.78
C HIS A 241 80.67 -28.14 19.57
N GLN A 242 81.21 -27.95 18.36
CA GLN A 242 80.71 -28.58 17.13
C GLN A 242 81.13 -30.08 17.02
N LYS A 243 80.73 -30.90 18.01
CA LYS A 243 81.05 -32.34 18.09
C LYS A 243 79.92 -33.29 17.68
N TYR A 244 79.01 -32.88 16.80
CA TYR A 244 78.14 -33.80 16.06
C TYR A 244 77.98 -33.41 14.58
N PRO A 245 78.58 -34.16 13.64
CA PRO A 245 78.41 -33.92 12.22
C PRO A 245 77.14 -34.61 11.70
N ASN A 246 75.95 -34.18 12.14
CA ASN A 246 74.68 -34.67 11.57
C ASN A 246 73.48 -33.72 11.76
N ASN A 247 73.43 -32.65 10.96
CA ASN A 247 72.25 -32.39 10.11
C ASN A 247 72.55 -31.35 9.03
N LYS A 248 73.14 -31.79 7.91
CA LYS A 248 73.24 -30.99 6.66
C LYS A 248 71.90 -30.88 5.91
N LYS A 249 70.83 -30.57 6.65
CA LYS A 249 69.48 -30.20 6.24
C LYS A 249 68.99 -29.35 7.44
N PHE A 250 68.92 -28.02 7.43
CA PHE A 250 68.37 -27.12 6.43
C PHE A 250 69.19 -25.82 6.30
N ARG A 251 69.93 -25.66 5.21
CA ARG A 251 70.29 -24.33 4.67
C ARG A 251 69.90 -24.26 3.20
N LYS A 252 68.59 -24.24 2.93
CA LYS A 252 68.09 -23.84 1.62
C LYS A 252 68.38 -22.36 1.45
N LYS A 253 69.12 -22.01 0.41
CA LYS A 253 69.40 -20.61 0.02
C LYS A 253 68.09 -19.86 -0.20
N THR A 254 67.79 -18.87 0.63
CA THR A 254 66.96 -17.72 0.24
C THR A 254 67.81 -16.83 -0.67
N ARG A 255 67.87 -17.20 -1.96
CA ARG A 255 68.34 -16.30 -3.01
C ARG A 255 67.15 -15.48 -3.46
N TRP A 256 67.08 -14.24 -2.98
CA TRP A 256 66.17 -13.24 -3.52
C TRP A 256 66.67 -12.83 -4.90
N ASN A 257 65.79 -12.89 -5.88
CA ASN A 257 65.84 -12.19 -7.16
C ASN A 257 64.64 -11.23 -7.18
#